data_AF-A0A0K2RUC6-F1
#
_entry.id   AF-A0A0K2RUC6-F1
#
_cell.length_a   1.000
_cell.length_b   1.000
_cell.length_c   1.000
_cell.angle_alpha   90.00
_cell.angle_beta   90.00
_cell.angle_gamma   90.00
#
_symmetry.space_group_name_H-M   'P 1'
#
loop_
_entity.id
_entity.type
_entity.pdbx_description
1 polymer ?
#
loop_
_entity_poly.entity_id
_entity_poly.type
_entity_poly.pdbx_seq_one_letter_code
_entity_poly.pdbx_strand_id
1 'polypeptide(L)'
;MLSTPEPQWSLTLLNGWTLTQAGHRQKVAHRQQRLITALALLGERPRTFLSGLLWPDSSEAQAAVGLRVSIWHINHELPGLLDADGTTDVSVASVRR
;
A
#
# COMPACT_ATOMS: atom_id res chain seq x y z
N MET A 1 -19.84 12.36 -21.57
CA MET A 1 -18.53 11.70 -21.46
C MET A 1 -18.18 11.68 -19.98
N LEU A 2 -18.22 10.52 -19.34
CA LEU A 2 -17.92 10.39 -17.91
C LEU A 2 -16.40 10.46 -17.75
N SER A 3 -15.89 11.61 -17.30
CA SER A 3 -14.52 11.71 -16.81
C SER A 3 -14.44 10.89 -15.53
N THR A 4 -14.13 9.60 -15.63
CA THR A 4 -13.66 8.83 -14.47
C THR A 4 -12.50 9.63 -13.90
N PRO A 5 -12.52 10.05 -12.63
CA PRO A 5 -11.40 10.78 -12.05
C PRO A 5 -10.16 9.95 -12.31
N GLU A 6 -9.21 10.50 -13.07
CA GLU A 6 -7.95 9.83 -13.35
C GLU A 6 -7.38 9.39 -12.01
N PRO A 7 -7.14 8.08 -11.80
CA PRO A 7 -6.65 7.59 -10.54
C PRO A 7 -5.35 8.34 -10.23
N GLN A 8 -5.34 9.05 -9.10
CA GLN A 8 -4.21 9.90 -8.70
C GLN A 8 -2.92 9.08 -8.59
N TRP A 9 -3.05 7.77 -8.39
CA TRP A 9 -1.98 6.80 -8.22
C TRP A 9 -2.01 5.72 -9.29
N SER A 10 -0.84 5.40 -9.84
CA SER A 10 -0.64 4.29 -10.78
C SER A 10 0.53 3.43 -10.29
N LEU A 11 0.31 2.12 -10.20
CA LEU A 11 1.31 1.15 -9.76
C LEU A 11 1.61 0.18 -10.89
N THR A 12 2.86 0.16 -11.33
CA THR A 12 3.37 -0.84 -12.26
C THR A 12 4.14 -1.89 -11.48
N LEU A 13 3.77 -3.16 -11.67
CA LEU A 13 4.46 -4.32 -11.09
C LEU A 13 5.21 -5.13 -12.16
N LEU A 14 4.61 -5.24 -13.35
CA LEU A 14 5.20 -5.89 -14.51
C LEU A 14 6.19 -4.92 -15.15
N ASN A 15 7.46 -5.31 -15.29
CA ASN A 15 8.61 -4.45 -15.66
C ASN A 15 9.26 -3.67 -14.50
N GLY A 16 8.97 -4.08 -13.26
CA GLY A 16 9.59 -3.55 -12.05
C GLY A 16 8.65 -2.66 -11.25
N TRP A 17 8.87 -2.63 -9.93
CA TRP A 17 8.03 -1.89 -9.01
C TRP A 17 8.16 -0.38 -9.23
N THR A 18 7.10 0.25 -9.72
CA THR A 18 7.06 1.71 -9.95
C THR A 18 5.72 2.27 -9.50
N LEU A 19 5.75 3.23 -8.59
CA LEU A 19 4.58 4.01 -8.20
C LEU A 19 4.68 5.41 -8.79
N THR A 20 3.62 5.88 -9.44
CA THR A 20 3.50 7.24 -9.97
C THR A 20 2.28 7.94 -9.39
N GLN A 21 2.43 9.22 -9.06
CA GLN A 21 1.36 10.10 -8.62
C GLN A 21 1.22 11.24 -9.61
N ALA A 22 0.05 11.38 -10.25
CA ALA A 22 -0.17 12.42 -11.28
C ALA A 22 1.00 12.51 -12.30
N GLY A 23 1.51 11.36 -12.75
CA GLY A 23 2.64 11.26 -13.69
C GLY A 23 4.06 11.31 -13.07
N HIS A 24 4.20 11.63 -11.77
CA HIS A 24 5.50 11.73 -11.11
C HIS A 24 5.87 10.43 -10.38
N ARG A 25 7.03 9.85 -10.71
CA ARG A 25 7.53 8.65 -10.03
C ARG A 25 7.86 8.96 -8.56
N GLN A 26 7.29 8.17 -7.66
CA GLN A 26 7.58 8.25 -6.23
C GLN A 26 8.67 7.26 -5.84
N LYS A 27 9.62 7.72 -5.01
CA LYS A 27 10.64 6.85 -4.41
C LYS A 27 10.05 6.23 -3.17
N VAL A 28 10.03 4.90 -3.13
CA VAL A 28 9.46 4.14 -2.03
C VAL A 28 10.47 3.08 -1.62
N ALA A 29 10.75 2.96 -0.33
CA ALA A 29 11.66 1.95 0.18
C ALA A 29 11.03 0.56 0.08
N HIS A 30 11.89 -0.45 -0.10
CA HIS A 30 11.49 -1.84 -0.36
C HIS A 30 10.45 -2.39 0.62
N ARG A 31 10.54 -2.00 1.90
CA ARG A 31 9.60 -2.42 2.95
C ARG A 31 8.17 -1.91 2.71
N GLN A 32 8.02 -0.69 2.22
CA GLN A 32 6.73 -0.09 1.90
C GLN A 32 6.21 -0.61 0.55
N GLN A 33 7.11 -0.83 -0.43
CA GLN A 33 6.78 -1.44 -1.71
C GLN A 33 6.08 -2.79 -1.54
N ARG A 34 6.57 -3.64 -0.62
CA ARG A 34 5.94 -4.93 -0.33
C ARG A 34 4.51 -4.78 0.17
N LEU A 35 4.24 -3.83 1.06
CA LEU A 35 2.89 -3.58 1.59
C LEU A 35 1.96 -3.04 0.51
N ILE A 36 2.39 -2.04 -0.26
CA ILE A 36 1.61 -1.47 -1.37
C ILE A 36 1.30 -2.55 -2.41
N THR A 37 2.28 -3.39 -2.76
CA THR A 37 2.09 -4.51 -3.69
C THR A 37 1.09 -5.51 -3.18
N ALA A 38 1.21 -5.92 -1.91
CA ALA A 38 0.31 -6.87 -1.29
C ALA A 38 -1.14 -6.36 -1.36
N LEU A 39 -1.37 -5.10 -1.01
CA LEU A 39 -2.69 -4.48 -1.08
C LEU A 39 -3.20 -4.28 -2.52
N ALA A 40 -2.34 -3.92 -3.46
CA ALA A 40 -2.72 -3.77 -4.86
C ALA A 40 -3.13 -5.10 -5.52
N LEU A 41 -2.49 -6.21 -5.09
CA LEU A 41 -2.80 -7.55 -5.59
C LEU A 41 -4.00 -8.17 -4.87
N LEU A 42 -4.05 -8.05 -3.55
CA LEU A 42 -5.02 -8.74 -2.70
C LEU A 42 -6.29 -7.94 -2.44
N GLY A 43 -6.27 -6.63 -2.72
CA GLY A 43 -7.30 -5.68 -2.38
C GLY A 43 -7.29 -5.32 -0.89
N GLU A 44 -8.43 -4.84 -0.42
CA GLU A 44 -8.68 -4.56 0.99
C GLU A 44 -8.45 -5.80 1.85
N ARG A 45 -7.58 -5.69 2.85
CA ARG A 45 -7.31 -6.80 3.77
C ARG A 45 -7.14 -6.35 5.21
N PRO A 46 -7.48 -7.22 6.17
CA PRO A 46 -7.31 -6.95 7.57
C PRO A 46 -5.82 -6.87 7.92
N ARG A 47 -5.51 -5.97 8.86
CA ARG A 47 -4.13 -5.71 9.29
C ARG A 47 -3.41 -6.97 9.79
N THR A 48 -4.11 -7.85 10.52
CA THR A 48 -3.55 -9.11 11.03
C THR A 48 -3.11 -10.06 9.91
N PHE A 49 -3.87 -10.12 8.82
CA PHE A 49 -3.51 -10.91 7.64
C PHE A 49 -2.27 -10.33 6.96
N LEU A 50 -2.21 -9.01 6.78
CA LEU A 50 -1.07 -8.34 6.16
C LEU A 50 0.21 -8.46 7.01
N SER A 51 0.09 -8.40 8.34
CA SER A 51 1.24 -8.56 9.23
C SER A 51 1.83 -9.97 9.11
N GLY A 52 0.99 -11.01 9.11
CA GLY A 52 1.45 -12.39 8.95
C GLY A 52 2.02 -12.68 7.55
N LEU A 53 1.43 -12.10 6.50
CA LEU A 53 1.91 -12.28 5.12
C LEU A 53 3.26 -11.60 4.87
N LEU A 54 3.46 -10.40 5.42
CA LEU A 54 4.68 -9.61 5.17
C LEU A 54 5.83 -9.98 6.10
N TRP A 55 5.54 -10.43 7.33
CA TRP A 55 6.51 -10.84 8.34
C TRP A 55 6.20 -12.25 8.88
N PRO A 56 6.33 -13.30 8.05
CA PRO A 56 6.03 -14.67 8.46
C PRO A 56 6.95 -15.19 9.57
N ASP A 57 8.21 -14.72 9.61
CA ASP A 57 9.22 -15.17 10.58
C ASP A 57 9.20 -14.40 11.91
N SER A 58 8.31 -13.43 12.08
CA SER A 58 8.22 -12.58 13.27
C SER A 58 7.04 -12.96 14.15
N SER A 59 7.13 -12.69 15.46
CA SER A 59 5.96 -12.87 16.33
C SER A 59 4.83 -11.92 15.91
N GLU A 60 3.59 -12.28 16.22
CA GLU A 60 2.41 -11.48 15.86
C GLU A 60 2.54 -10.01 16.32
N ALA A 61 3.08 -9.78 17.52
CA ALA A 61 3.36 -8.45 18.05
C ALA A 61 4.41 -7.70 17.22
N GLN A 62 5.50 -8.35 16.82
CA GLN A 62 6.55 -7.75 15.99
C GLN A 62 6.04 -7.46 14.57
N ALA A 63 5.26 -8.38 14.00
CA ALA A 63 4.65 -8.23 12.69
C ALA A 63 3.65 -7.06 12.69
N ALA A 64 2.85 -6.90 13.75
CA ALA A 64 1.92 -5.79 13.92
C ALA A 64 2.65 -4.43 14.05
N VAL A 65 3.75 -4.38 14.83
CA VAL A 65 4.61 -3.18 14.92
C VAL A 65 5.19 -2.85 13.54
N GLY A 66 5.72 -3.86 12.84
CA GLY A 66 6.23 -3.72 11.50
C GLY A 66 5.19 -3.14 10.54
N LEU A 67 3.98 -3.69 10.54
CA LEU A 67 2.89 -3.20 9.71
C LEU A 67 2.55 -1.74 10.03
N ARG A 68 2.40 -1.41 11.32
CA ARG A 68 2.06 -0.05 11.75
C ARG A 68 3.09 0.98 11.32
N VAL A 69 4.38 0.65 11.46
CA VAL A 69 5.48 1.51 11.00
C VAL A 69 5.41 1.69 9.48
N SER A 70 5.24 0.60 8.71
CA SER A 70 5.10 0.70 7.25
C SER A 70 3.90 1.57 6.83
N ILE A 71 2.74 1.40 7.45
CA ILE A 71 1.55 2.21 7.18
C ILE A 71 1.82 3.68 7.51
N TRP A 72 2.41 3.96 8.67
CA TRP A 72 2.73 5.33 9.08
C TRP A 72 3.66 6.02 8.10
N HIS A 73 4.74 5.34 7.69
CA HIS A 73 5.65 5.88 6.67
C HIS A 73 4.96 6.10 5.33
N ILE A 74 4.11 5.17 4.87
CA ILE A 74 3.38 5.34 3.61
C ILE A 74 2.43 6.54 3.71
N ASN A 75 1.65 6.67 4.78
CA ASN A 75 0.77 7.83 4.94
C ASN A 75 1.54 9.16 5.03
N HIS A 76 2.76 9.13 5.58
CA HIS A 76 3.58 10.31 5.71
C HIS A 76 4.30 10.69 4.40
N GLU A 77 4.86 9.71 3.69
CA GLU A 77 5.63 9.91 2.45
C GLU A 77 4.73 9.97 1.20
N LEU A 78 3.57 9.30 1.25
CA LEU A 78 2.64 9.12 0.13
C LEU A 78 1.20 9.42 0.62
N PRO A 79 0.93 10.67 1.02
CA PRO A 79 -0.38 11.05 1.56
C PRO A 79 -1.48 10.78 0.54
N GLY A 80 -2.55 10.10 0.98
CA GLY A 80 -3.69 9.74 0.13
C GLY A 80 -3.47 8.49 -0.74
N LEU A 81 -2.36 7.76 -0.57
CA LEU A 81 -2.19 6.46 -1.24
C LEU A 81 -2.99 5.34 -0.55
N LEU A 82 -3.01 5.33 0.77
CA LEU A 82 -3.77 4.34 1.53
C LEU A 82 -5.08 4.96 2.01
N ASP A 83 -6.16 4.23 1.79
CA ASP A 83 -7.41 4.50 2.49
C ASP A 83 -7.43 3.62 3.74
N ALA A 84 -7.27 4.27 4.88
CA ALA A 84 -7.36 3.65 6.18
C ALA A 84 -8.55 4.28 6.89
N ASP A 85 -9.75 4.04 6.36
CA ASP A 85 -10.96 4.20 7.15
C ASP A 85 -10.71 3.44 8.47
N GLY A 86 -10.91 4.12 9.60
CA GLY A 86 -10.33 3.79 10.91
C GLY A 86 -10.75 2.45 11.53
N THR A 87 -11.20 1.47 10.74
CA THR A 87 -11.79 0.21 11.19
C THR A 87 -11.15 -0.95 10.41
N THR A 88 -10.07 -1.48 10.97
CA THR A 88 -9.53 -2.85 10.74
C THR A 88 -8.87 -3.16 9.39
N ASP A 89 -9.29 -2.52 8.32
CA ASP A 89 -8.85 -2.83 6.97
C ASP A 89 -7.93 -1.75 6.39
N VAL A 90 -7.18 -2.12 5.35
CA VAL A 90 -6.30 -1.22 4.62
C VAL A 90 -6.53 -1.45 3.14
N SER A 91 -6.80 -0.38 2.40
CA SER A 91 -6.96 -0.38 0.95
C SER A 91 -5.97 0.61 0.30
N VAL A 92 -5.56 0.36 -0.94
CA VAL A 92 -4.85 1.37 -1.74
C VAL A 92 -5.90 2.14 -2.53
N ALA A 93 -5.90 3.46 -2.40
CA ALA A 93 -6.82 4.35 -3.09
C ALA A 93 -6.71 4.12 -4.61
N SER A 94 -7.86 3.85 -5.26
CA SER A 94 -8.06 3.64 -6.70
C SER A 94 -6.77 3.64 -7.53
N VAL A 95 -6.13 2.48 -7.64
CA VAL A 95 -4.90 2.30 -8.44
C VAL A 95 -5.24 1.65 -9.75
N ARG A 96 -4.81 2.26 -10.85
CA ARG A 96 -4.83 1.59 -12.16
C ARG A 96 -3.72 0.54 -12.18
N ARG A 97 -4.11 -0.74 -12.33
CA ARG A 97 -3.21 -1.89 -12.47
C ARG A 97 -2.73 -2.06 -13.90
#